data_AF-A0A2W4HX08-F1
#
_entry.id   AF-A0A2W4HX08-F1
#
_cell.length_a   1.000
_cell.length_b   1.000
_cell.length_c   1.000
_cell.angle_alpha   90.00
_cell.angle_beta   90.00
_cell.angle_gamma   90.00
#
_symmetry.space_group_name_H-M   'P 1'
#
loop_
_entity.id
_entity.type
_entity.pdbx_description
1 polymer ?
#
loop_
_entity_poly.entity_id
_entity_poly.type
_entity_poly.pdbx_seq_one_letter_code
_entity_poly.pdbx_strand_id
1 'polypeptide(L)'
;MPKLRGSRTAEIRTWLTADDMFKLKQLAKARGMKDTDFAREALLSYLINYEAEQRDKIETVYAQQLKASTDEIVGVVKAGVNRICALLAKNAVQSLASNKFLSRLEDTEDLMKECQGAAAKQIHEQLTKDESAVAQQMSGKITKR
;
A
#
# COMPACT_ATOMS: atom_id res chain seq x y z
N MET A 1 -3.85 -11.07 32.02
CA MET A 1 -2.57 -11.75 32.33
C MET A 1 -2.56 -12.13 33.80
N PRO A 2 -2.44 -13.41 34.18
CA PRO A 2 -2.43 -13.78 35.59
C PRO A 2 -1.08 -13.41 36.20
N LYS A 3 -1.11 -12.57 37.24
CA LYS A 3 0.06 -12.18 38.04
C LYS A 3 0.49 -13.37 38.91
N LEU A 4 1.42 -14.19 38.43
CA LEU A 4 2.13 -15.16 39.28
C LEU A 4 3.25 -14.43 40.03
N ARG A 5 2.89 -13.64 41.05
CA ARG A 5 3.84 -13.16 42.06
C ARG A 5 3.93 -14.20 43.17
N GLY A 6 5.08 -14.85 43.32
CA GLY A 6 5.53 -15.35 44.64
C GLY A 6 5.76 -16.85 44.83
N SER A 7 5.39 -17.73 43.91
CA SER A 7 5.76 -19.16 44.02
C SER A 7 7.05 -19.41 43.25
N ARG A 8 8.13 -19.80 43.94
CA ARG A 8 9.33 -20.32 43.26
C ARG A 8 8.94 -21.66 42.62
N THR A 9 8.77 -21.65 41.31
CA THR A 9 8.58 -22.86 40.50
C THR A 9 9.91 -23.63 40.37
N ALA A 10 9.81 -24.88 39.88
CA ALA A 10 10.83 -25.92 39.90
C ALA A 10 12.27 -25.48 39.53
N GLU A 11 13.25 -26.14 40.15
CA GLU A 11 14.68 -25.93 39.87
C GLU A 11 15.05 -26.49 38.49
N ILE A 12 15.70 -25.66 37.67
CA ILE A 12 16.28 -26.08 36.38
C ILE A 12 17.78 -26.27 36.58
N ARG A 13 18.26 -27.52 36.46
CA ARG A 13 19.70 -27.84 36.46
C ARG A 13 20.17 -28.16 35.06
N THR A 14 21.27 -27.54 34.66
CA THR A 14 21.89 -27.75 33.36
C THR A 14 23.42 -27.68 33.49
N TRP A 15 24.12 -28.41 32.63
CA TRP A 15 25.57 -28.38 32.53
C TRP A 15 25.97 -27.36 31.47
N LEU A 16 26.82 -26.41 31.85
CA LEU A 16 27.48 -25.49 30.92
C LEU A 16 28.90 -25.96 30.66
N THR A 17 29.44 -25.63 29.48
CA THR A 17 30.86 -25.80 29.21
C THR A 17 31.68 -24.93 30.18
N ALA A 18 32.95 -25.30 30.39
CA ALA A 18 33.84 -24.52 31.25
C ALA A 18 33.97 -23.06 30.79
N ASP A 19 34.03 -22.84 29.47
CA ASP A 19 34.16 -21.51 28.87
C ASP A 19 32.89 -20.67 29.05
N ASP A 20 31.71 -21.26 28.87
CA ASP A 20 30.44 -20.54 29.03
C ASP A 20 30.18 -20.20 30.49
N MET A 21 30.53 -21.12 31.41
CA MET A 21 30.48 -20.85 32.85
C MET A 21 31.43 -19.71 33.24
N PHE A 22 32.63 -19.67 32.65
CA PHE A 22 33.59 -18.59 32.89
C PHE A 22 33.06 -17.24 32.38
N LYS A 23 32.51 -17.20 31.16
CA LYS A 23 31.90 -15.99 30.59
C LYS A 23 30.72 -15.50 31.43
N LEU A 24 29.85 -16.40 31.87
CA LEU A 24 28.70 -16.07 32.72
C LEU A 24 29.15 -15.42 34.03
N LYS A 25 30.14 -16.01 34.70
CA LYS A 25 30.71 -15.47 35.94
C LYS A 25 31.35 -14.10 35.74
N GLN A 26 32.08 -13.91 34.64
CA GLN A 26 32.68 -12.60 34.33
C GLN A 26 31.62 -11.53 34.11
N LEU A 27 30.56 -11.83 33.35
CA LEU A 27 29.47 -10.89 33.08
C LEU A 27 28.64 -10.60 34.34
N ALA A 28 28.35 -11.63 35.14
CA ALA A 28 27.68 -11.46 36.43
C ALA A 28 28.48 -10.55 37.37
N LYS A 29 29.80 -10.78 37.47
CA LYS A 29 30.71 -9.95 38.25
C LYS A 29 30.76 -8.51 37.73
N ALA A 30 30.82 -8.31 36.42
CA ALA A 30 30.84 -6.98 35.81
C ALA A 30 29.56 -6.19 36.10
N ARG A 31 28.41 -6.86 36.23
CA ARG A 31 27.13 -6.25 36.62
C ARG A 31 26.89 -6.20 38.13
N GLY A 32 27.81 -6.72 38.95
CA GLY A 32 27.66 -6.75 40.41
C GLY A 32 26.53 -7.69 40.90
N MET A 33 26.18 -8.71 40.12
CA MET A 33 25.08 -9.64 40.42
C MET A 33 25.59 -11.03 40.79
N LYS A 34 24.76 -11.82 41.47
CA LYS A 34 25.04 -13.25 41.68
C LYS A 34 24.87 -14.01 40.37
N ASP A 35 25.67 -15.06 40.15
CA ASP A 35 25.63 -15.92 38.97
C ASP A 35 24.20 -16.40 38.65
N THR A 36 23.45 -16.80 39.67
CA THR A 36 22.07 -17.30 39.54
C THR A 36 21.08 -16.21 39.12
N ASP A 37 21.23 -15.00 39.65
CA ASP A 37 20.34 -13.88 39.35
C ASP A 37 20.60 -13.36 37.93
N PHE A 38 21.87 -13.28 37.55
CA PHE A 38 22.28 -12.94 36.19
C PHE A 38 21.80 -14.00 35.18
N ALA A 39 21.96 -15.29 35.48
CA ALA A 39 21.47 -16.36 34.61
C ALA A 39 19.95 -16.30 34.42
N ARG A 40 19.21 -16.02 35.50
CA ARG A 40 17.76 -15.82 35.44
C ARG A 40 17.39 -14.62 34.56
N GLU A 41 18.05 -13.49 34.74
CA GLU A 41 17.80 -12.29 33.94
C GLU A 41 18.10 -12.53 32.45
N ALA A 42 19.22 -13.18 32.14
CA ALA A 42 19.60 -13.52 30.77
C ALA A 42 18.57 -14.44 30.11
N LEU A 43 18.09 -15.47 30.83
CA LEU A 43 17.03 -16.36 30.34
C LEU A 43 15.71 -15.63 30.11
N LEU A 44 15.30 -14.75 31.04
CA LEU A 44 14.09 -13.95 30.88
C LEU A 44 14.21 -13.00 29.69
N SER A 45 15.35 -12.33 29.53
CA SER A 45 15.62 -11.46 28.39
C SER A 45 15.56 -12.24 27.08
N TYR A 46 16.14 -13.45 27.03
CA TYR A 46 16.07 -14.29 25.85
C TYR A 46 14.62 -14.67 25.51
N LEU A 47 13.82 -15.09 26.49
CA LEU A 47 12.42 -15.46 26.26
C LEU A 47 11.60 -14.27 25.74
N ILE A 48 11.78 -13.09 26.32
CA ILE A 48 11.08 -11.86 25.88
C ILE A 48 11.48 -11.51 24.44
N ASN A 49 12.77 -11.55 24.13
CA ASN A 49 13.27 -11.19 22.81
C ASN A 49 12.91 -12.23 21.75
N TYR A 50 12.87 -13.52 22.10
CA TYR A 50 12.47 -14.59 21.20
C TYR A 50 11.01 -14.42 20.75
N GLU A 51 10.10 -14.04 21.66
CA GLU A 51 8.72 -13.74 21.30
C GLU A 51 8.61 -12.52 20.37
N ALA A 52 9.42 -11.48 20.60
CA ALA A 52 9.47 -10.30 19.74
C ALA A 52 10.01 -10.63 18.34
N GLU A 53 11.12 -11.36 18.24
CA GLU A 53 11.71 -11.77 16.96
C GLU A 53 10.74 -12.61 16.10
N GLN A 54 9.92 -13.46 16.73
CA GLN A 54 8.91 -14.23 16.00
C GLN A 54 7.80 -13.33 15.46
N ARG A 55 7.38 -12.31 16.22
CA ARG A 55 6.42 -11.31 15.74
C ARG A 55 7.01 -10.48 14.60
N ASP A 56 8.25 -10.00 14.74
CA ASP A 56 8.90 -9.19 13.71
C ASP A 56 9.07 -9.97 12.38
N LYS A 57 9.37 -11.27 12.45
CA LYS A 57 9.39 -12.13 11.26
C LYS A 57 8.04 -12.20 10.57
N ILE A 58 6.97 -12.39 11.34
CA ILE A 58 5.60 -12.45 10.81
C ILE A 58 5.20 -11.09 10.21
N GLU A 59 5.44 -10.00 10.92
CA GLU A 59 5.15 -8.64 10.44
C GLU A 59 5.93 -8.31 9.17
N THR A 60 7.19 -8.73 9.07
CA THR A 60 8.01 -8.53 7.87
C THR A 60 7.44 -9.27 6.66
N VAL A 61 6.97 -10.51 6.84
CA VAL A 61 6.33 -11.29 5.76
C VAL A 61 5.04 -10.61 5.30
N TYR A 62 4.20 -10.15 6.24
CA TYR A 62 2.97 -9.42 5.90
C TYR A 62 3.26 -8.10 5.19
N ALA A 63 4.25 -7.33 5.64
CA ALA A 63 4.66 -6.09 5.01
C ALA A 63 5.15 -6.31 3.57
N GLN A 64 5.90 -7.38 3.32
CA GLN A 64 6.34 -7.75 1.97
C GLN A 64 5.16 -8.15 1.07
N GLN A 65 4.21 -8.94 1.58
CA GLN A 65 3.01 -9.32 0.83
C GLN A 65 2.12 -8.12 0.51
N LEU A 66 1.91 -7.22 1.47
CA LEU A 66 1.16 -5.98 1.27
C LEU A 66 1.81 -5.10 0.21
N LYS A 67 3.14 -4.97 0.25
CA LYS A 67 3.88 -4.21 -0.77
C LYS A 67 3.70 -4.82 -2.16
N ALA A 68 3.89 -6.13 -2.29
CA ALA A 68 3.73 -6.84 -3.56
C ALA A 68 2.30 -6.69 -4.14
N SER A 69 1.28 -6.87 -3.29
CA SER A 69 -0.13 -6.69 -3.67
C SER A 69 -0.41 -5.24 -4.10
N THR A 70 0.14 -4.25 -3.40
CA THR A 70 -0.01 -2.84 -3.75
C THR A 70 0.65 -2.53 -5.09
N ASP A 71 1.88 -3.04 -5.33
CA ASP A 71 2.60 -2.84 -6.58
C ASP A 71 1.85 -3.46 -7.77
N GLU A 72 1.23 -4.64 -7.59
CA GLU A 72 0.38 -5.28 -8.59
C GLU A 72 -0.85 -4.42 -8.92
N ILE A 73 -1.58 -3.95 -7.92
CA ILE A 73 -2.75 -3.06 -8.10
C ILE A 73 -2.35 -1.80 -8.84
N VAL A 74 -1.25 -1.14 -8.43
CA VAL A 74 -0.74 0.06 -9.11
C VAL A 74 -0.37 -0.25 -10.56
N GLY A 75 0.23 -1.40 -10.83
CA GLY A 75 0.55 -1.87 -12.18
C GLY A 75 -0.69 -2.01 -13.06
N VAL A 76 -1.72 -2.70 -12.57
CA VAL A 76 -2.99 -2.90 -13.27
C VAL A 76 -3.70 -1.58 -13.53
N VAL A 77 -3.77 -0.69 -12.53
CA VAL A 77 -4.38 0.63 -12.68
C VAL A 77 -3.65 1.45 -13.75
N LYS A 78 -2.32 1.51 -13.71
CA LYS A 78 -1.53 2.21 -14.73
C LYS A 78 -1.76 1.64 -16.14
N ALA A 79 -1.77 0.31 -16.28
CA ALA A 79 -2.05 -0.35 -17.54
C ALA A 79 -3.46 -0.03 -18.07
N GLY A 80 -4.46 -0.05 -17.18
CA GLY A 80 -5.84 0.34 -17.49
C GLY A 80 -5.95 1.79 -17.95
N VAL A 81 -5.34 2.72 -17.20
CA VAL A 81 -5.33 4.16 -17.55
C VAL A 81 -4.64 4.39 -18.89
N ASN A 82 -3.48 3.77 -19.14
CA ASN A 82 -2.78 3.90 -20.42
C ASN A 82 -3.63 3.42 -21.60
N ARG A 83 -4.37 2.30 -21.43
CA ARG A 83 -5.28 1.80 -22.45
C ARG A 83 -6.44 2.77 -22.71
N ILE A 84 -7.02 3.34 -21.66
CA ILE A 84 -8.09 4.35 -21.79
C ILE A 84 -7.56 5.58 -22.52
N CYS A 85 -6.39 6.11 -22.14
CA CYS A 85 -5.76 7.23 -22.81
C CYS A 85 -5.46 6.94 -24.30
N ALA A 86 -4.99 5.73 -24.63
CA ALA A 86 -4.75 5.33 -26.01
C ALA A 86 -6.06 5.26 -26.83
N LEU A 87 -7.14 4.74 -26.24
CA LEU A 87 -8.47 4.71 -26.89
C LEU A 87 -9.01 6.12 -27.10
N LEU A 88 -8.88 7.01 -26.11
CA LEU A 88 -9.29 8.41 -26.23
C LEU A 88 -8.48 9.14 -27.31
N ALA A 89 -7.17 8.93 -27.38
CA ALA A 89 -6.33 9.50 -28.42
C ALA A 89 -6.74 9.01 -29.82
N LYS A 90 -7.03 7.72 -29.97
CA LYS A 90 -7.53 7.15 -31.23
C LYS A 90 -8.88 7.76 -31.62
N ASN A 91 -9.81 7.89 -30.68
CA ASN A 91 -11.11 8.51 -30.92
C ASN A 91 -10.96 9.99 -31.31
N ALA A 92 -10.09 10.75 -30.64
CA ALA A 92 -9.82 12.14 -30.97
C ALA A 92 -9.27 12.30 -32.39
N VAL A 93 -8.34 11.42 -32.81
CA VAL A 93 -7.80 11.42 -34.19
C VAL A 93 -8.90 11.11 -35.20
N GLN A 94 -9.74 10.10 -34.95
CA GLN A 94 -10.86 9.76 -35.83
C GLN A 94 -11.88 10.91 -35.92
N SER A 95 -12.23 11.52 -34.79
CA SER A 95 -13.13 12.68 -34.72
C SER A 95 -12.56 13.87 -35.48
N LEU A 96 -11.26 14.16 -35.33
CA LEU A 96 -10.59 15.23 -36.07
C LEU A 96 -10.57 14.96 -37.58
N ALA A 97 -10.32 13.70 -37.98
CA ALA A 97 -10.36 13.31 -39.39
C ALA A 97 -11.76 13.49 -39.99
N SER A 98 -12.80 13.08 -39.27
CA SER A 98 -14.20 13.30 -39.65
C SER A 98 -14.53 14.79 -39.76
N ASN A 99 -14.14 15.60 -38.78
CA ASN A 99 -14.38 17.05 -38.81
C ASN A 99 -13.66 17.72 -39.98
N LYS A 100 -12.41 17.32 -40.28
CA LYS A 100 -11.66 17.84 -41.44
C LYS A 100 -12.25 17.40 -42.78
N PHE A 101 -12.86 16.22 -42.83
CA PHE A 101 -13.59 15.76 -44.01
C PHE A 101 -14.86 16.59 -44.20
N LEU A 102 -15.65 16.76 -43.14
CA LEU A 102 -16.86 17.58 -43.15
C LEU A 102 -16.55 19.03 -43.53
N SER A 103 -15.52 19.65 -42.95
CA SER A 103 -15.15 21.04 -43.24
C SER A 103 -14.72 21.31 -44.69
N ARG A 104 -14.51 20.25 -45.50
CA ARG A 104 -14.22 20.37 -46.94
C ARG A 104 -15.47 20.25 -47.81
N LEU A 105 -16.61 19.90 -47.23
CA LEU A 105 -17.91 19.90 -47.88
C LEU A 105 -18.58 21.27 -47.66
N GLU A 106 -19.19 21.81 -48.71
CA GLU A 106 -19.94 23.08 -48.65
C GLU A 106 -21.13 22.96 -47.67
N ASP A 107 -21.49 24.06 -47.00
CA ASP A 107 -22.62 24.20 -46.04
C ASP A 107 -22.63 23.28 -44.79
N THR A 108 -21.48 22.77 -44.36
CA THR A 108 -21.40 21.85 -43.20
C THR A 108 -21.15 22.50 -41.84
N GLU A 109 -20.87 23.80 -41.77
CA GLU A 109 -20.45 24.44 -40.52
C GLU A 109 -21.58 24.52 -39.48
N ASP A 110 -22.79 24.90 -39.92
CA ASP A 110 -23.96 24.96 -39.03
C ASP A 110 -24.47 23.56 -38.66
N LEU A 111 -24.40 22.61 -39.60
CA LEU A 111 -24.75 21.21 -39.35
C LEU A 111 -23.81 20.57 -38.31
N MET A 112 -22.51 20.91 -38.35
CA MET A 112 -21.54 20.46 -37.34
C MET A 112 -21.87 21.01 -35.94
N LYS A 113 -22.26 22.28 -35.83
CA LYS A 113 -22.65 22.88 -34.54
C LYS A 113 -23.90 22.22 -33.95
N GLU A 114 -24.91 21.94 -34.77
CA GLU A 114 -26.11 21.24 -34.34
C GLU A 114 -25.82 19.81 -33.87
N CYS A 115 -25.02 19.05 -34.62
CA CYS A 115 -24.63 17.69 -34.23
C CYS A 115 -23.80 17.68 -32.94
N GLN A 116 -22.88 18.64 -32.76
CA GLN A 116 -22.11 18.78 -31.52
C GLN A 116 -23.00 19.09 -30.32
N GLY A 117 -23.96 20.00 -30.47
CA GLY A 117 -24.93 20.34 -29.43
C GLY A 117 -25.84 19.16 -29.06
N ALA A 118 -26.30 18.39 -30.05
CA ALA A 118 -27.10 17.19 -29.83
C ALA A 118 -26.32 16.08 -29.12
N ALA A 119 -25.08 15.82 -29.55
CA ALA A 119 -24.20 14.83 -28.91
C ALA A 119 -23.86 15.23 -27.46
N ALA A 120 -23.60 16.51 -27.19
CA ALA A 120 -23.33 17.00 -25.83
C ALA A 120 -24.53 16.80 -24.89
N LYS A 121 -25.77 17.05 -25.37
CA LYS A 121 -26.99 16.79 -24.60
C LYS A 121 -27.17 15.29 -24.32
N GLN A 122 -27.01 14.45 -25.33
CA GLN A 122 -27.17 13.00 -25.18
C GLN A 122 -26.15 12.40 -24.21
N ILE A 123 -24.91 12.89 -24.21
CA ILE A 123 -23.89 12.49 -23.22
C ILE A 123 -24.31 12.94 -21.83
N HIS A 124 -24.76 14.19 -21.67
CA HIS A 124 -25.16 14.72 -20.36
C HIS A 124 -26.33 13.95 -19.73
N GLU A 125 -27.28 13.52 -20.55
CA GLU A 125 -28.45 12.73 -20.12
C GLU A 125 -28.09 11.29 -19.71
N GLN A 126 -27.01 10.74 -20.24
CA GLN A 126 -26.56 9.37 -19.96
C GLN A 126 -25.61 9.26 -18.76
N LEU A 127 -25.16 10.38 -18.19
CA LEU A 127 -24.28 10.37 -17.02
C LEU A 127 -25.06 9.97 -15.77
N THR A 128 -24.47 9.05 -14.99
CA THR A 128 -24.95 8.78 -13.63
C THR A 128 -24.67 9.97 -12.70
N LYS A 129 -25.31 10.00 -11.52
CA LYS A 129 -25.16 11.12 -10.56
C LYS A 129 -23.70 11.37 -10.17
N ASP A 130 -22.92 10.31 -9.98
CA ASP A 130 -21.51 10.39 -9.59
C ASP A 130 -20.64 10.88 -10.76
N GLU A 131 -20.91 10.41 -11.98
CA GLU A 131 -20.20 10.86 -13.19
C GLU A 131 -20.53 12.32 -13.54
N SER A 132 -21.77 12.75 -13.28
CA SER A 132 -22.19 14.15 -13.44
C SER A 132 -21.47 15.07 -12.44
N ALA A 133 -21.30 14.64 -11.18
CA ALA A 133 -20.53 15.38 -10.19
C ALA A 133 -19.04 15.53 -10.58
N VAL A 134 -18.42 14.47 -11.12
CA VAL A 134 -17.05 14.52 -11.64
C VAL A 134 -16.94 15.43 -12.85
N ALA A 135 -17.89 15.37 -13.79
CA ALA A 135 -17.93 16.23 -14.97
C ALA A 135 -18.02 17.73 -14.57
N GLN A 136 -18.84 18.07 -13.58
CA GLN A 136 -18.95 19.43 -13.04
C GLN A 136 -17.66 19.91 -12.35
N GLN A 137 -16.96 19.03 -11.63
CA GLN A 137 -15.68 19.37 -11.01
C GLN A 137 -14.58 19.62 -12.05
N MET A 138 -14.58 18.87 -13.16
CA MET A 138 -13.61 19.02 -14.23
C MET A 138 -13.83 20.31 -15.04
N SER A 139 -15.09 20.67 -15.32
CA SER A 139 -15.40 21.94 -16.00
C SER A 139 -15.01 23.17 -15.15
N GLY A 140 -15.21 23.12 -13.83
CA GLY A 140 -14.82 24.21 -12.91
C GLY A 140 -13.30 24.39 -12.73
N LYS A 141 -12.49 23.38 -13.02
CA LYS A 141 -11.01 23.45 -12.94
C LYS A 141 -10.37 24.04 -14.20
N ILE A 142 -11.02 23.92 -15.36
CA ILE A 142 -10.51 24.47 -16.62
C ILE A 142 -10.63 26.00 -16.65
N THR A 143 -11.61 26.59 -15.94
CA THR A 143 -11.85 28.04 -15.88
C THR A 143 -10.96 28.80 -14.88
N LYS A 144 -10.11 28.11 -14.11
CA LYS A 144 -9.21 28.72 -13.09
C LYS A 144 -7.74 28.77 -13.51
N ARG A 145 -7.46 28.85 -14.81
CA ARG A 145 -6.10 29.10 -15.33
C ARG A 145 -6.02 30.43 -16.05
#